data_AF-A0A3C0HBB8-F1
#
_entry.id   AF-A0A3C0HBB8-F1
#
_cell.length_a   1.000
_cell.length_b   1.000
_cell.length_c   1.000
_cell.angle_alpha   90.00
_cell.angle_beta   90.00
_cell.angle_gamma   90.00
#
_symmetry.space_group_name_H-M   'P 1'
#
loop_
_entity.id
_entity.type
_entity.pdbx_description
1 polymer ?
#
loop_
_entity_poly.entity_id
_entity_poly.type
_entity_poly.pdbx_seq_one_letter_code
_entity_poly.pdbx_strand_id
1 'polypeptide(L)' 'EGKLEQYSGHTKYEVVYRLHDINMELIKDLELDKLAIIWSSGYEEYPVYEIDLLQHQLECIKKAKE' A
#
# COMPACT_ATOMS: atom_id res chain seq x y z
N GLU A 1 8.26 13.69 -6.35
CA GLU A 1 7.64 14.50 -7.43
C GLU A 1 6.90 13.56 -8.37
N GLY A 2 5.75 13.98 -8.91
CA GLY A 2 4.97 13.16 -9.85
C GLY A 2 5.62 13.11 -11.23
N LYS A 3 5.63 11.94 -11.87
CA LYS A 3 6.23 11.73 -13.19
C LYS A 3 5.14 11.45 -14.22
N LEU A 4 5.11 12.24 -15.30
CA LEU A 4 4.13 12.04 -16.38
C LEU A 4 4.46 10.74 -17.13
N GLU A 5 3.50 9.85 -17.22
CA GLU A 5 3.64 8.54 -17.87
C GLU A 5 3.19 8.71 -19.33
N GLN A 6 4.15 8.63 -20.26
CA GLN A 6 3.95 9.08 -21.65
C GLN A 6 2.92 8.27 -22.45
N TYR A 7 2.68 7.01 -22.06
CA TYR A 7 1.76 6.13 -22.78
C TYR A 7 0.30 6.31 -22.34
N SER A 8 0.05 6.51 -21.04
CA SER A 8 -1.29 6.69 -20.50
C SER A 8 -1.72 8.15 -20.41
N GLY A 9 -0.76 9.10 -20.44
CA GLY A 9 -1.02 10.52 -20.21
C GLY A 9 -1.33 10.86 -18.74
N HIS A 10 -1.28 9.87 -17.85
CA HIS A 10 -1.53 10.04 -16.43
C HIS A 10 -0.25 10.45 -15.68
N THR A 11 -0.41 11.22 -14.61
CA THR A 11 0.71 11.55 -13.71
C THR A 11 0.86 10.44 -12.69
N LYS A 12 1.98 9.71 -12.73
CA LYS A 12 2.31 8.67 -11.77
C LYS A 12 2.99 9.28 -10.55
N TYR A 13 2.45 8.99 -9.37
CA TYR A 13 3.08 9.34 -8.10
C TYR A 13 3.64 8.06 -7.48
N GLU A 14 4.96 8.04 -7.25
CA GLU A 14 5.60 6.98 -6.47
C GLU A 14 5.86 7.51 -5.07
N VAL A 15 5.30 6.82 -4.08
CA VAL A 15 5.51 7.11 -2.66
C VAL A 15 5.99 5.83 -1.99
N VAL A 16 7.07 5.94 -1.23
CA VAL A 16 7.63 4.82 -0.47
C VAL A 16 7.33 5.07 1.00
N TYR A 17 6.41 4.31 1.55
CA TYR A 17 6.12 4.32 2.99
C TYR A 17 6.97 3.26 3.68
N ARG A 18 7.73 3.68 4.71
CA ARG A 18 8.47 2.73 5.53
C ARG A 18 7.50 1.99 6.43
N LEU A 19 7.47 0.67 6.30
CA LEU A 19 6.61 -0.23 7.08
C LEU A 19 7.00 -0.33 8.58
N HIS A 20 8.03 0.39 9.03
CA HIS A 20 8.56 0.26 10.39
C HIS A 20 7.59 0.76 11.47
N ASP A 21 6.73 1.73 11.13
CA ASP A 21 5.78 2.36 12.06
C ASP A 21 4.39 1.71 12.00
N ILE A 22 4.21 0.71 11.13
CA ILE A 22 2.98 -0.04 10.98
C ILE A 22 3.10 -1.29 11.84
N ASN A 23 2.19 -1.43 12.82
CA ASN A 23 2.12 -2.66 13.59
C ASN A 23 1.69 -3.81 12.68
N MET A 24 2.67 -4.60 12.25
CA MET A 24 2.50 -5.74 11.36
C MET A 24 1.63 -6.85 11.96
N GLU A 25 1.45 -6.87 13.29
CA GLU A 25 0.53 -7.80 13.95
C GLU A 25 -0.93 -7.39 13.72
N LEU A 26 -1.21 -6.08 13.65
CA LEU A 26 -2.54 -5.58 13.31
C LEU A 26 -2.93 -5.93 11.87
N ILE A 27 -2.02 -5.80 10.90
CA ILE A 27 -2.32 -6.09 9.48
C ILE A 27 -2.54 -7.57 9.20
N LYS A 28 -1.92 -8.46 9.98
CA LYS A 28 -2.04 -9.91 9.75
C LYS A 28 -3.47 -10.41 9.94
N ASP A 29 -4.19 -9.84 10.90
CA ASP A 29 -5.53 -10.30 11.30
C ASP A 29 -6.65 -9.37 10.81
N LEU A 30 -6.31 -8.25 10.14
CA LEU A 30 -7.28 -7.32 9.56
C LEU A 30 -7.54 -7.67 8.09
N GLU A 31 -8.80 -7.98 7.76
CA GLU A 31 -9.31 -7.93 6.39
C GLU A 31 -9.23 -6.47 5.92
N LEU A 32 -8.28 -6.19 5.03
CA LEU A 32 -7.93 -4.83 4.60
C LEU A 32 -8.77 -4.40 3.40
N ASP A 33 -10.10 -4.45 3.49
CA ASP A 33 -11.03 -4.26 2.34
C ASP A 33 -10.79 -2.99 1.51
N LYS A 34 -10.31 -1.93 2.16
CA LYS A 34 -10.07 -0.63 1.52
C LYS A 34 -8.83 0.06 2.08
N LEU A 35 -8.11 0.74 1.20
CA LEU A 35 -7.04 1.67 1.53
C LEU A 35 -7.55 3.11 1.39
N ALA A 36 -7.54 3.88 2.48
CA ALA A 36 -7.84 5.30 2.45
C ALA A 36 -6.55 6.12 2.42
N ILE A 37 -6.42 7.04 1.46
CA ILE A 37 -5.33 8.01 1.39
C ILE A 37 -5.88 9.40 1.67
N ILE A 38 -5.28 10.09 2.64
CA ILE A 38 -5.65 11.46 3.02
C ILE A 38 -4.67 12.43 2.36
N TRP A 39 -5.20 13.30 1.52
CA TRP A 39 -4.49 14.39 0.85
C TRP A 39 -4.91 15.74 1.45
N SER A 40 -4.16 16.81 1.16
CA SER A 40 -4.58 18.17 1.56
C SER A 40 -5.87 18.65 0.87
N SER A 41 -6.22 18.06 -0.27
CA SER A 41 -7.41 18.36 -1.06
C SER A 41 -8.64 17.52 -0.70
N GLY A 42 -8.50 16.50 0.16
CA GLY A 42 -9.57 15.57 0.49
C GLY A 42 -9.06 14.16 0.80
N TYR A 43 -9.95 13.19 0.79
CA TYR A 43 -9.60 11.78 0.99
C TYR A 43 -10.06 10.95 -0.21
N GLU A 44 -9.33 9.87 -0.49
CA GLU A 44 -9.68 8.91 -1.53
C GLU A 44 -9.64 7.49 -0.96
N GLU A 45 -10.64 6.67 -1.30
CA GLU A 45 -10.71 5.26 -0.93
C GLU A 45 -10.47 4.37 -2.14
N TYR A 46 -9.60 3.37 -1.96
CA TYR A 46 -9.25 2.39 -2.98
C TYR A 46 -9.63 1.00 -2.49
N PRO A 47 -10.47 0.25 -3.22
CA PRO A 47 -10.74 -1.15 -2.89
C PRO A 47 -9.47 -1.98 -3.04
N VAL A 48 -9.20 -2.85 -2.07
CA VAL A 48 -8.06 -3.77 -2.11
C VAL A 48 -8.58 -5.13 -2.55
N TYR A 49 -8.18 -5.56 -3.76
CA TYR A 49 -8.74 -6.77 -4.36
C TYR A 49 -8.01 -8.06 -3.96
N GLU A 50 -6.71 -7.98 -3.64
CA GLU A 50 -5.84 -9.14 -3.45
C GLU A 50 -5.17 -9.09 -2.07
N ILE A 51 -5.99 -9.12 -1.01
CA ILE A 51 -5.55 -9.11 0.40
C ILE A 51 -4.57 -10.25 0.67
N ASP A 52 -4.91 -11.46 0.20
CA ASP A 52 -4.13 -12.67 0.42
C ASP A 52 -2.71 -12.56 -0.15
N LEU A 53 -2.57 -11.97 -1.34
CA LEU A 53 -1.27 -11.72 -1.98
C LEU A 53 -0.40 -10.81 -1.11
N LEU A 54 -0.98 -9.73 -0.57
CA LEU A 54 -0.28 -8.79 0.30
C LEU A 54 0.14 -9.45 1.61
N GLN A 55 -0.75 -10.23 2.24
CA GLN A 55 -0.44 -10.98 3.46
C GLN A 55 0.71 -11.97 3.22
N HIS A 56 0.67 -12.73 2.12
CA HIS A 56 1.74 -13.66 1.75
C HIS A 56 3.08 -12.95 1.51
N GLN A 57 3.07 -11.82 0.81
CA GLN A 57 4.27 -11.02 0.60
C GLN A 57 4.88 -10.51 1.91
N LEU A 58 4.04 -10.08 2.86
CA LEU A 58 4.50 -9.61 4.18
C LEU A 58 5.09 -10.75 5.00
N GLU A 59 4.53 -11.96 4.95
CA GLU A 59 5.11 -13.14 5.60
C GLU A 59 6.50 -13.49 5.03
N CYS A 60 6.66 -13.43 3.70
CA CYS A 60 7.95 -13.66 3.06
C CYS A 60 9.01 -12.63 3.50
N ILE A 61 8.63 -11.34 3.61
CA ILE A 61 9.53 -10.28 4.08
C ILE A 61 9.94 -10.49 5.54
N LYS A 62 9.03 -10.96 6.40
CA LYS A 62 9.36 -11.31 7.79
C LYS A 62 10.40 -12.43 7.85
N LYS A 63 10.17 -13.54 7.14
CA LYS A 63 11.10 -14.68 7.08
C LYS A 63 12.49 -14.30 6.56
N ALA A 64 12.57 -13.35 5.62
CA ALA A 64 13.84 -12.90 5.06
C ALA A 64 14.65 -11.97 5.99
N LYS A 65 14.01 -11.42 7.04
CA LYS A 65 14.66 -10.58 8.06
C LYS A 65 15.16 -11.38 9.28
N GLU A 66 14.68 -12.60 9.47
CA GLU A 66 15.17 -13.57 10.46
C GLU A 66 16.45 -14.28 9.95
#